data_AF-A0A0E0RJM5-F1
#
_entry.id   AF-A0A0E0RJM5-F1
#
_cell.length_a   1.000
_cell.length_b   1.000
_cell.length_c   1.000
_cell.angle_alpha   90.00
_cell.angle_beta   90.00
_cell.angle_gamma   90.00
#
_symmetry.space_group_name_H-M   'P 1'
#
loop_
_entity.id
_entity.type
_entity.pdbx_description
1 polymer ?
#
loop_
_entity_poly.entity_id
_entity_poly.type
_entity_poly.pdbx_seq_one_letter_code
_entity_poly.pdbx_strand_id
1 'polypeptide(L)'
;MASSPSAVVLQAALDGDLHLLCEMAKKLDLRGFKDMNGRNALHLAASYGHLEICKFLVEESGLDVNSGSHRGETPILLAACDGDINVLIYLLDHGGDPAIPNAGGFTPLHYAAEYGHVDVVRLLLSKGVHVDPLNYSGAPLHLATANDHDQVAKVLLEHGADPNRVVNHVLSPLVVACCSHSLKCMKLLIKAGADVNDRSSTGPRTTPLVLAVDDGSADIVKILLEAGADPNIRNEDGRIPIMMAAARGQRELVEILFPRTKPIPCLPDWSVDGIIRTMRFTRTEPEDAVPVEILVSDSKLNAKEAFAEGEYITAIYFYTKALEKAPLDATLFANRSLCWLRLREGDVALLDARRCKALRPGWSKAWYREGAALSLLKNYREAAAAFTEALKLDPENYEIKNALREALECRKRAARSEEDKNP
;
A
#
# COMPACT_ATOMS: atom_id res chain seq x y z
N MET A 1 -5.04 52.69 -1.28
CA MET A 1 -5.33 52.38 0.13
C MET A 1 -3.99 52.11 0.79
N ALA A 2 -3.67 52.76 1.91
CA ALA A 2 -2.40 52.49 2.60
C ALA A 2 -2.42 51.06 3.13
N SER A 3 -1.41 50.27 2.79
CA SER A 3 -1.21 48.91 3.34
C SER A 3 -1.13 48.99 4.86
N SER A 4 -1.80 48.06 5.57
CA SER A 4 -1.77 48.05 7.03
C SER A 4 -0.33 47.88 7.54
N PRO A 5 0.03 48.41 8.73
CA PRO A 5 1.39 48.23 9.28
C PRO A 5 1.82 46.76 9.36
N SER A 6 0.89 45.87 9.71
CA SER A 6 1.11 44.42 9.68
C SER A 6 1.51 43.92 8.29
N ALA A 7 0.77 44.33 7.25
CA ALA A 7 1.06 43.92 5.88
C ALA A 7 2.44 44.44 5.40
N VAL A 8 2.82 45.66 5.79
CA VAL A 8 4.12 46.23 5.42
C VAL A 8 5.27 45.49 6.10
N VAL A 9 5.17 45.19 7.40
CA VAL A 9 6.19 44.40 8.14
C VAL A 9 6.37 43.02 7.53
N LEU A 10 5.26 42.32 7.27
CA LEU A 10 5.31 40.96 6.72
C LEU A 10 5.86 40.95 5.29
N GLN A 11 5.49 41.94 4.47
CA GLN A 11 6.02 42.08 3.12
C GLN A 11 7.52 42.40 3.13
N ALA A 12 7.97 43.28 4.03
CA ALA A 12 9.40 43.60 4.17
C ALA A 12 10.22 42.36 4.56
N ALA A 13 9.70 41.52 5.46
CA ALA A 13 10.33 40.26 5.82
C ALA A 13 10.38 39.25 4.67
N LEU A 14 9.36 39.23 3.81
CA LEU A 14 9.30 38.40 2.60
C LEU A 14 10.31 38.89 1.54
N ASP A 15 10.38 40.20 1.32
CA ASP A 15 11.20 40.81 0.27
C ASP A 15 12.68 40.94 0.64
N GLY A 16 13.06 40.68 1.89
CA GLY A 16 14.44 40.84 2.33
C GLY A 16 14.81 42.29 2.71
N ASP A 17 13.83 43.17 2.95
CA ASP A 17 14.07 44.59 3.30
C ASP A 17 14.31 44.78 4.79
N LEU A 18 15.55 44.48 5.22
CA LEU A 18 16.00 44.69 6.59
C LEU A 18 15.91 46.16 7.03
N HIS A 19 16.19 47.10 6.12
CA HIS A 19 16.18 48.52 6.46
C HIS A 19 14.77 48.97 6.87
N LEU A 20 13.76 48.59 6.09
CA LEU A 20 12.37 48.90 6.41
C LEU A 20 11.94 48.25 7.72
N LEU A 21 12.31 46.99 7.98
CA LEU A 21 12.03 46.33 9.25
C LEU A 21 12.64 47.07 10.45
N CYS A 22 13.89 47.50 10.34
CA CYS A 22 14.55 48.31 11.37
C CYS A 22 13.81 49.63 11.63
N GLU A 23 13.38 50.32 10.58
CA GLU A 23 12.59 51.56 10.71
C GLU A 23 11.22 51.32 11.36
N MET A 24 10.57 50.20 11.04
CA MET A 24 9.29 49.83 11.64
C MET A 24 9.44 49.46 13.12
N ALA A 25 10.47 48.70 13.48
CA ALA A 25 10.73 48.26 14.85
C ALA A 25 11.01 49.42 15.83
N LYS A 26 11.55 50.54 15.34
CA LYS A 26 11.71 51.76 16.15
C LYS A 26 10.38 52.32 16.68
N LYS A 27 9.26 51.99 16.03
CA LYS A 27 7.94 52.59 16.30
C LYS A 27 6.88 51.56 16.71
N LEU A 28 7.08 50.29 16.40
CA LEU A 28 6.10 49.23 16.55
C LEU A 28 6.73 47.99 17.17
N ASP A 29 5.95 47.28 18.01
CA ASP A 29 6.29 45.93 18.45
C ASP A 29 5.95 44.92 17.33
N LEU A 30 6.97 44.32 16.73
CA LEU A 30 6.80 43.43 15.58
C LEU A 30 6.17 42.08 15.94
N ARG A 31 6.18 41.68 17.22
CA ARG A 31 5.78 40.33 17.67
C ARG A 31 4.30 40.03 17.46
N GLY A 32 3.46 41.08 17.43
CA GLY A 32 2.01 40.95 17.27
C GLY A 32 1.54 40.78 15.82
N PHE A 33 2.40 41.00 14.82
CA PHE A 33 1.99 40.97 13.42
C PHE A 33 2.02 39.56 12.85
N LYS A 34 0.87 39.11 12.35
CA LYS A 34 0.67 37.80 11.72
C LYS A 34 -0.17 37.93 10.44
N ASP A 35 0.10 37.07 9.47
CA ASP A 35 -0.73 36.92 8.27
C ASP A 35 -2.00 36.08 8.54
N MET A 36 -2.82 35.85 7.51
CA MET A 36 -4.05 35.05 7.61
C MET A 36 -3.79 33.57 7.99
N ASN A 37 -2.57 33.09 7.78
CA ASN A 37 -2.13 31.75 8.16
C ASN A 37 -1.45 31.72 9.53
N GLY A 38 -1.44 32.83 10.26
CA GLY A 38 -0.81 32.93 11.58
C GLY A 38 0.72 33.04 11.54
N ARG A 39 1.33 33.22 10.35
CA ARG A 39 2.78 33.37 10.18
C ARG A 39 3.20 34.79 10.54
N ASN A 40 4.25 34.93 11.34
CA ASN A 40 4.88 36.22 11.64
C ASN A 40 6.05 36.50 10.68
N ALA A 41 6.73 37.65 10.85
CA ALA A 41 7.87 38.04 10.04
C ALA A 41 9.01 37.00 10.04
N LEU A 42 9.26 36.31 11.16
CA LEU A 42 10.33 35.32 11.27
C LEU A 42 10.04 34.06 10.44
N HIS A 43 8.77 33.65 10.34
CA HIS A 43 8.37 32.56 9.45
C HIS A 43 8.67 32.89 7.99
N LEU A 44 8.35 34.13 7.56
CA LEU A 44 8.57 34.57 6.20
C LEU A 44 10.06 34.70 5.91
N ALA A 45 10.81 35.38 6.76
CA ALA A 45 12.26 35.50 6.60
C ALA A 45 12.96 34.14 6.52
N ALA A 46 12.55 33.18 7.36
CA ALA A 46 13.11 31.83 7.35
C ALA A 46 12.75 31.03 6.09
N SER A 47 11.53 31.20 5.57
CA SER A 47 11.05 30.54 4.36
C SER A 47 11.72 31.02 3.07
N TYR A 48 12.38 32.18 3.10
CA TYR A 48 12.99 32.82 1.94
C TYR A 48 14.51 33.02 2.11
N GLY A 49 15.14 32.39 3.11
CA GLY A 49 16.60 32.42 3.28
C GLY A 49 17.17 33.75 3.80
N HIS A 50 16.36 34.64 4.36
CA HIS A 50 16.82 35.98 4.77
C HIS A 50 17.48 35.95 6.16
N LEU A 51 18.71 35.44 6.23
CA LEU A 51 19.46 35.26 7.49
C LEU A 51 19.59 36.54 8.33
N GLU A 52 19.96 37.67 7.72
CA GLU A 52 20.15 38.92 8.46
C GLU A 52 18.85 39.46 9.05
N ILE A 53 17.71 39.20 8.39
CA ILE A 53 16.39 39.50 8.95
C ILE A 53 16.05 38.55 10.10
N CYS A 54 16.35 37.25 9.96
CA CYS A 54 16.14 36.30 11.04
C CYS A 54 16.90 36.72 12.31
N LYS A 55 18.17 37.13 12.15
CA LYS A 55 19.00 37.68 13.24
C LYS A 55 18.35 38.86 13.92
N PHE A 56 18.00 39.88 13.14
CA PHE A 56 17.34 41.07 13.65
C PHE A 56 16.03 40.77 14.40
N LEU A 57 15.20 39.88 13.83
CA LEU A 57 13.91 39.55 14.43
C LEU A 57 14.06 38.78 15.76
N VAL A 58 15.06 37.91 15.89
CA VAL A 58 15.30 37.12 17.09
C VAL A 58 16.01 37.94 18.17
N GLU A 59 17.11 38.60 17.83
CA GLU A 59 17.99 39.29 18.78
C GLU A 59 17.43 40.65 19.21
N GLU A 60 16.98 41.47 18.26
CA GLU A 60 16.57 42.84 18.52
C GLU A 60 15.06 42.96 18.74
N SER A 61 14.26 42.22 17.97
CA SER A 61 12.79 42.28 18.07
C SER A 61 12.20 41.24 19.04
N GLY A 62 13.00 40.27 19.51
CA GLY A 62 12.60 39.27 20.50
C GLY A 62 11.47 38.35 20.03
N LEU A 63 11.43 37.99 18.74
CA LEU A 63 10.49 37.00 18.23
C LEU A 63 10.88 35.59 18.71
N ASP A 64 9.88 34.82 19.10
CA ASP A 64 10.06 33.42 19.50
C ASP A 64 10.38 32.54 18.28
N VAL A 65 11.56 31.91 18.31
CA VAL A 65 12.06 30.98 17.28
C VAL A 65 11.22 29.72 17.12
N ASN A 66 10.42 29.37 18.14
CA ASN A 66 9.50 28.22 18.14
C ASN A 66 8.04 28.64 17.92
N SER A 67 7.78 29.90 17.56
CA SER A 67 6.42 30.36 17.28
C SER A 67 5.80 29.55 16.13
N GLY A 68 4.56 29.10 16.32
CA GLY A 68 3.82 28.32 15.32
C GLY A 68 2.81 29.15 14.53
N SER A 69 2.67 28.82 13.23
CA SER A 69 1.56 29.26 12.38
C SER A 69 0.22 28.59 12.79
N HIS A 70 -0.89 28.92 12.13
CA HIS A 70 -2.17 28.21 12.31
C HIS A 70 -2.09 26.72 11.95
N ARG A 71 -1.10 26.33 11.13
CA ARG A 71 -0.81 24.94 10.79
C ARG A 71 0.29 24.34 11.68
N GLY A 72 0.75 25.06 12.70
CA GLY A 72 1.84 24.62 13.56
C GLY A 72 3.22 24.64 12.88
N GLU A 73 3.38 25.36 11.77
CA GLU A 73 4.69 25.49 11.12
C GLU A 73 5.56 26.43 11.95
N THR A 74 6.78 26.01 12.28
CA THR A 74 7.80 26.84 12.93
C THR A 74 8.75 27.45 11.90
N PRO A 75 9.50 28.52 12.23
CA PRO A 75 10.56 29.04 11.37
C PRO A 75 11.56 27.98 10.89
N ILE A 76 11.95 27.04 11.76
CA ILE A 76 12.85 25.92 11.40
C ILE A 76 12.23 24.99 10.34
N LEU A 77 10.93 24.67 10.46
CA LEU A 77 10.23 23.86 9.46
C LEU A 77 10.29 24.52 8.07
N LEU A 78 10.11 25.84 8.01
CA LEU A 78 10.14 26.60 6.76
C LEU A 78 11.56 26.74 6.19
N ALA A 79 12.56 26.97 7.04
CA ALA A 79 13.97 26.98 6.62
C ALA A 79 14.42 25.62 6.07
N ALA A 80 13.98 24.52 6.70
CA ALA A 80 14.27 23.17 6.21
C ALA A 80 13.52 22.81 4.92
N CYS A 81 12.36 23.42 4.67
CA CYS A 81 11.63 23.31 3.40
C CYS A 81 12.35 24.02 2.26
N ASP A 82 12.84 25.23 2.49
CA ASP A 82 13.59 26.00 1.49
C ASP A 82 14.98 25.42 1.23
N GLY A 83 15.61 24.86 2.27
CA GLY A 83 16.95 24.28 2.18
C GLY A 83 18.07 25.24 2.61
N ASP A 84 17.72 26.43 3.10
CA ASP A 84 18.72 27.39 3.58
C ASP A 84 19.36 26.92 4.90
N ILE A 85 20.53 26.31 4.75
CA ILE A 85 21.29 25.76 5.88
C ILE A 85 21.77 26.85 6.84
N ASN A 86 22.03 28.07 6.38
CA ASN A 86 22.57 29.13 7.23
C ASN A 86 21.49 29.66 8.17
N VAL A 87 20.29 29.89 7.64
CA VAL A 87 19.11 30.22 8.45
C VAL A 87 18.82 29.09 9.44
N LEU A 88 18.87 27.84 8.99
CA LEU A 88 18.59 26.70 9.85
C LEU A 88 19.59 26.56 11.00
N ILE A 89 20.90 26.68 10.73
CA ILE A 89 21.95 26.69 11.76
C ILE A 89 21.67 27.79 12.77
N TYR A 90 21.41 29.01 12.28
CA TYR A 90 21.14 30.16 13.15
C TYR A 90 19.95 29.90 14.09
N LEU A 91 18.81 29.46 13.54
CA LEU A 91 17.62 29.20 14.35
C LEU A 91 17.84 28.07 15.38
N LEU A 92 18.56 27.01 15.02
CA LEU A 92 18.91 25.92 15.93
C LEU A 92 19.81 26.39 17.07
N ASP A 93 20.82 27.22 16.78
CA ASP A 93 21.76 27.73 17.77
C ASP A 93 21.10 28.75 18.72
N HIS A 94 19.94 29.31 18.34
CA HIS A 94 19.11 30.21 19.16
C HIS A 94 17.92 29.50 19.82
N GLY A 95 17.98 28.18 19.98
CA GLY A 95 17.02 27.40 20.76
C GLY A 95 15.77 26.97 20.01
N GLY A 96 15.78 27.05 18.68
CA GLY A 96 14.74 26.45 17.87
C GLY A 96 14.79 24.91 17.95
N ASP A 97 13.64 24.28 18.15
CA ASP A 97 13.52 22.85 18.38
C ASP A 97 13.15 22.11 17.07
N PRO A 98 14.06 21.28 16.51
CA PRO A 98 13.79 20.53 15.28
C PRO A 98 12.87 19.31 15.48
N ALA A 99 12.43 19.02 16.71
CA ALA A 99 11.50 17.94 17.00
C ALA A 99 10.03 18.37 16.92
N ILE A 100 9.73 19.68 16.87
CA ILE A 100 8.35 20.19 16.83
C ILE A 100 7.73 19.89 15.45
N PRO A 101 6.69 19.05 15.37
CA PRO A 101 5.99 18.81 14.11
C PRO A 101 4.92 19.87 13.86
N ASN A 102 4.56 20.07 12.58
CA ASN A 102 3.36 20.82 12.23
C ASN A 102 2.08 19.98 12.50
N ALA A 103 0.90 20.57 12.24
CA ALA A 103 -0.39 19.92 12.46
C ALA A 103 -0.60 18.62 11.64
N GLY A 104 0.15 18.45 10.55
CA GLY A 104 0.17 17.24 9.74
C GLY A 104 1.19 16.19 10.20
N GLY A 105 1.95 16.45 11.26
CA GLY A 105 3.01 15.57 11.73
C GLY A 105 4.35 15.72 10.97
N PHE A 106 4.50 16.71 10.09
CA PHE A 106 5.77 16.94 9.40
C PHE A 106 6.77 17.59 10.35
N THR A 107 7.96 17.00 10.40
CA THR A 107 9.14 17.56 11.06
C THR A 107 10.06 18.21 10.01
N PRO A 108 11.03 19.06 10.40
CA PRO A 108 12.03 19.61 9.50
C PRO A 108 12.73 18.52 8.66
N LEU A 109 12.96 17.34 9.23
CA LEU A 109 13.59 16.21 8.52
C LEU A 109 12.70 15.68 7.39
N HIS A 110 11.37 15.72 7.51
CA HIS A 110 10.47 15.34 6.43
C HIS A 110 10.62 16.29 5.23
N TYR A 111 10.57 17.62 5.47
CA TYR A 111 10.69 18.59 4.38
C TYR A 111 12.06 18.56 3.71
N ALA A 112 13.13 18.48 4.50
CA ALA A 112 14.48 18.35 3.97
C ALA A 112 14.62 17.08 3.09
N ALA A 113 13.92 16.00 3.46
CA ALA A 113 13.92 14.77 2.68
C ALA A 113 13.03 14.82 1.44
N GLU A 114 11.87 15.48 1.51
CA GLU A 114 10.95 15.67 0.40
C GLU A 114 11.55 16.53 -0.72
N TYR A 115 12.33 17.56 -0.37
CA TYR A 115 12.93 18.51 -1.31
C TYR A 115 14.41 18.23 -1.63
N GLY A 116 15.01 17.18 -1.05
CA GLY A 116 16.34 16.72 -1.44
C GLY A 116 17.52 17.48 -0.83
N HIS A 117 17.30 18.19 0.28
CA HIS A 117 18.30 19.04 0.93
C HIS A 117 19.28 18.23 1.78
N VAL A 118 20.29 17.63 1.13
CA VAL A 118 21.25 16.70 1.76
C VAL A 118 21.95 17.30 2.98
N ASP A 119 22.44 18.53 2.89
CA ASP A 119 23.21 19.15 3.98
C ASP A 119 22.31 19.50 5.17
N VAL A 120 21.06 19.88 4.92
CA VAL A 120 20.03 20.07 5.95
C VAL A 120 19.71 18.74 6.66
N VAL A 121 19.54 17.65 5.90
CA VAL A 121 19.31 16.31 6.47
C VAL A 121 20.48 15.92 7.39
N ARG A 122 21.73 16.10 6.94
CA ARG A 122 22.92 15.82 7.77
C ARG A 122 22.95 16.66 9.05
N LEU A 123 22.67 17.96 8.93
CA LEU A 123 22.63 18.87 10.08
C LEU A 123 21.58 18.43 11.10
N LEU A 124 20.34 18.17 10.65
CA LEU A 124 19.26 17.78 11.54
C LEU A 124 19.57 16.46 12.27
N LEU A 125 20.05 15.44 11.55
CA LEU A 125 20.46 14.16 12.15
C LEU A 125 21.61 14.34 13.15
N SER A 126 22.55 15.25 12.88
CA SER A 126 23.64 15.57 13.82
C SER A 126 23.17 16.20 15.14
N LYS A 127 21.99 16.83 15.13
CA LYS A 127 21.32 17.36 16.33
C LYS A 127 20.50 16.31 17.09
N GLY A 128 20.55 15.03 16.68
CA GLY A 128 19.95 13.92 17.42
C GLY A 128 18.44 13.75 17.22
N VAL A 129 17.86 14.30 16.15
CA VAL A 129 16.45 14.05 15.83
C VAL A 129 16.22 12.57 15.51
N HIS A 130 15.03 12.07 15.81
CA HIS A 130 14.63 10.73 15.39
C HIS A 130 14.67 10.62 13.86
N VAL A 131 15.22 9.53 13.32
CA VAL A 131 15.42 9.33 11.86
C VAL A 131 14.14 8.90 11.13
N ASP A 132 13.25 8.16 11.82
CA ASP A 132 11.97 7.66 11.27
C ASP A 132 10.72 8.24 11.96
N PRO A 133 10.60 9.58 12.13
CA PRO A 133 9.35 10.17 12.57
C PRO A 133 8.30 9.84 11.50
N LEU A 134 7.12 9.38 11.92
CA LEU A 134 6.09 8.91 10.99
C LEU A 134 4.93 9.90 10.95
N ASN A 135 4.54 10.31 9.75
CA ASN A 135 3.31 11.05 9.50
C ASN A 135 2.40 10.31 8.50
N TYR A 136 1.32 10.95 8.03
CA TYR A 136 0.38 10.34 7.08
C TYR A 136 0.97 10.09 5.67
N SER A 137 2.00 10.85 5.28
CA SER A 137 2.76 10.69 4.03
C SER A 137 3.93 9.72 4.18
N GLY A 138 4.34 9.38 5.40
CA GLY A 138 5.37 8.39 5.70
C GLY A 138 6.48 8.94 6.57
N ALA A 139 7.59 8.20 6.62
CA ALA A 139 8.84 8.65 7.23
C ALA A 139 9.68 9.44 6.20
N PRO A 140 10.69 10.22 6.62
CA PRO A 140 11.57 10.96 5.69
C PRO A 140 12.14 10.10 4.55
N LEU A 141 12.45 8.83 4.82
CA LEU A 141 12.94 7.90 3.80
C LEU A 141 11.90 7.66 2.69
N HIS A 142 10.60 7.61 3.01
CA HIS A 142 9.54 7.49 1.99
C HIS A 142 9.52 8.71 1.07
N LEU A 143 9.57 9.91 1.64
CA LEU A 143 9.52 11.17 0.89
C LEU A 143 10.75 11.34 -0.02
N ALA A 144 11.94 11.01 0.49
CA ALA A 144 13.16 11.00 -0.33
C ALA A 144 13.07 9.99 -1.48
N THR A 145 12.51 8.79 -1.23
CA THR A 145 12.36 7.77 -2.27
C THR A 145 11.30 8.14 -3.30
N ALA A 146 10.20 8.77 -2.90
CA ALA A 146 9.13 9.20 -3.81
C ALA A 146 9.59 10.28 -4.80
N ASN A 147 10.54 11.12 -4.40
CA ASN A 147 11.06 12.24 -5.19
C ASN A 147 12.44 11.97 -5.81
N ASP A 148 12.89 10.70 -5.85
CA ASP A 148 14.18 10.27 -6.42
C ASP A 148 15.41 10.98 -5.81
N HIS A 149 15.36 11.30 -4.52
CA HIS A 149 16.46 11.93 -3.78
C HIS A 149 17.41 10.88 -3.18
N ASP A 150 18.13 10.17 -4.04
CA ASP A 150 19.00 9.04 -3.67
C ASP A 150 20.09 9.40 -2.67
N GLN A 151 20.68 10.59 -2.78
CA GLN A 151 21.69 11.05 -1.84
C GLN A 151 21.13 11.33 -0.44
N VAL A 152 19.87 11.79 -0.33
CA VAL A 152 19.19 11.90 0.97
C VAL A 152 18.85 10.51 1.52
N ALA A 153 18.24 9.64 0.70
CA ALA A 153 17.91 8.28 1.10
C ALA A 153 19.15 7.55 1.66
N LYS A 154 20.30 7.70 0.99
CA LYS A 154 21.59 7.18 1.46
C LYS A 154 21.95 7.70 2.85
N VAL A 155 21.84 9.01 3.10
CA VAL A 155 22.16 9.59 4.42
C VAL A 155 21.23 9.10 5.51
N LEU A 156 19.94 9.01 5.22
CA LEU A 156 18.94 8.49 6.17
C LEU A 156 19.25 7.03 6.54
N LEU A 157 19.55 6.18 5.56
CA LEU A 157 19.94 4.78 5.79
C LEU A 157 21.25 4.66 6.57
N GLU A 158 22.26 5.50 6.28
CA GLU A 158 23.52 5.57 7.05
C GLU A 158 23.29 5.93 8.53
N HIS A 159 22.20 6.64 8.84
CA HIS A 159 21.79 7.00 10.20
C HIS A 159 20.72 6.07 10.79
N GLY A 160 20.52 4.90 10.19
CA GLY A 160 19.67 3.84 10.74
C GLY A 160 18.18 3.96 10.45
N ALA A 161 17.78 4.70 9.41
CA ALA A 161 16.40 4.64 8.91
C ALA A 161 16.02 3.20 8.56
N ASP A 162 14.85 2.74 9.01
CA ASP A 162 14.36 1.39 8.74
C ASP A 162 13.86 1.28 7.28
N PRO A 163 14.55 0.51 6.41
CA PRO A 163 14.18 0.36 5.00
C PRO A 163 12.86 -0.41 4.80
N ASN A 164 12.31 -1.02 5.86
CA ASN A 164 11.08 -1.79 5.87
C ASN A 164 9.94 -1.10 6.65
N ARG A 165 10.15 0.13 7.12
CA ARG A 165 9.13 0.89 7.83
C ARG A 165 7.92 1.11 6.93
N VAL A 166 6.74 0.64 7.32
CA VAL A 166 5.53 0.83 6.49
C VAL A 166 4.70 2.04 6.92
N VAL A 167 4.21 2.81 5.95
CA VAL A 167 3.14 3.82 6.14
C VAL A 167 1.80 3.28 5.63
N ASN A 168 0.69 3.70 6.28
CA ASN A 168 -0.67 3.28 5.97
C ASN A 168 -0.85 1.74 5.94
N HIS A 169 -0.05 1.04 6.74
CA HIS A 169 0.03 -0.42 6.84
C HIS A 169 0.54 -1.15 5.59
N VAL A 170 0.84 -0.45 4.49
CA VAL A 170 1.02 -1.09 3.17
C VAL A 170 2.08 -0.46 2.25
N LEU A 171 2.70 0.67 2.59
CA LEU A 171 3.70 1.29 1.74
C LEU A 171 5.05 1.25 2.43
N SER A 172 5.95 0.38 1.98
CA SER A 172 7.37 0.42 2.34
C SER A 172 8.14 1.37 1.43
N PRO A 173 9.33 1.87 1.84
CA PRO A 173 10.18 2.69 0.99
C PRO A 173 10.51 2.04 -0.36
N LEU A 174 10.67 0.71 -0.39
CA LEU A 174 10.96 -0.02 -1.64
C LEU A 174 9.77 0.01 -2.60
N VAL A 175 8.56 -0.18 -2.08
CA VAL A 175 7.32 -0.08 -2.89
C VAL A 175 7.15 1.33 -3.43
N VAL A 176 7.40 2.35 -2.60
CA VAL A 176 7.36 3.76 -3.05
C VAL A 176 8.37 3.99 -4.18
N ALA A 177 9.62 3.55 -4.01
CA ALA A 177 10.66 3.67 -5.03
C ALA A 177 10.33 2.94 -6.35
N CYS A 178 9.62 1.81 -6.28
CA CYS A 178 9.10 1.13 -7.47
C CYS A 178 8.04 1.99 -8.18
N CYS A 179 7.07 2.53 -7.45
CA CYS A 179 6.00 3.37 -8.02
C CYS A 179 6.52 4.71 -8.58
N SER A 180 7.59 5.26 -8.02
CA SER A 180 8.23 6.50 -8.50
C SER A 180 9.35 6.27 -9.53
N HIS A 181 9.64 5.02 -9.89
CA HIS A 181 10.75 4.62 -10.77
C HIS A 181 12.14 5.11 -10.30
N SER A 182 12.32 5.27 -8.99
CA SER A 182 13.57 5.77 -8.38
C SER A 182 14.63 4.66 -8.26
N LEU A 183 15.23 4.27 -9.39
CA LEU A 183 16.10 3.09 -9.50
C LEU A 183 17.31 3.11 -8.57
N LYS A 184 17.89 4.30 -8.31
CA LYS A 184 19.02 4.44 -7.37
C LYS A 184 18.58 4.23 -5.93
N CYS A 185 17.45 4.82 -5.54
CA CYS A 185 16.82 4.60 -4.24
C CYS A 185 16.51 3.11 -4.03
N MET A 186 15.94 2.42 -5.02
CA MET A 186 15.71 0.97 -4.93
C MET A 186 16.99 0.20 -4.59
N LYS A 187 18.09 0.48 -5.30
CA LYS A 187 19.38 -0.19 -5.06
C LYS A 187 19.94 0.09 -3.66
N LEU A 188 19.77 1.32 -3.16
CA LEU A 188 20.17 1.69 -1.80
C LEU A 188 19.34 0.95 -0.75
N LEU A 189 18.02 0.91 -0.92
CA LEU A 189 17.08 0.22 -0.03
C LEU A 189 17.35 -1.28 0.04
N ILE A 190 17.52 -1.93 -1.13
CA ILE A 190 17.86 -3.35 -1.22
C ILE A 190 19.18 -3.63 -0.50
N LYS A 191 20.21 -2.80 -0.72
CA LYS A 191 21.49 -2.92 -0.04
C LYS A 191 21.37 -2.74 1.49
N ALA A 192 20.43 -1.92 1.94
CA ALA A 192 20.14 -1.71 3.36
C ALA A 192 19.26 -2.81 3.99
N GLY A 193 18.80 -3.80 3.20
CA GLY A 193 17.99 -4.92 3.70
C GLY A 193 16.48 -4.73 3.57
N ALA A 194 16.02 -3.93 2.60
CA ALA A 194 14.61 -3.90 2.23
C ALA A 194 14.12 -5.29 1.77
N ASP A 195 12.95 -5.72 2.25
CA ASP A 195 12.34 -6.99 1.85
C ASP A 195 11.72 -6.89 0.46
N VAL A 196 12.41 -7.48 -0.51
CA VAL A 196 12.01 -7.53 -1.93
C VAL A 196 10.79 -8.43 -2.19
N ASN A 197 10.42 -9.27 -1.23
CA ASN A 197 9.30 -10.19 -1.29
C ASN A 197 8.15 -9.80 -0.35
N ASP A 198 8.25 -8.63 0.28
CA ASP A 198 7.22 -8.14 1.20
C ASP A 198 5.87 -8.13 0.48
N ARG A 199 4.85 -8.61 1.18
CA ARG A 199 3.49 -8.79 0.63
C ARG A 199 2.63 -7.58 0.92
N SER A 200 3.27 -6.43 0.86
CA SER A 200 2.73 -5.13 1.17
C SER A 200 2.46 -4.42 -0.15
N SER A 201 1.22 -4.40 -0.62
CA SER A 201 0.80 -3.44 -1.65
C SER A 201 -0.69 -3.55 -1.94
N THR A 202 -1.42 -2.45 -1.69
CA THR A 202 -2.72 -2.15 -2.31
C THR A 202 -3.82 -3.22 -2.20
N GLY A 203 -3.67 -4.16 -1.26
CA GLY A 203 -4.52 -5.34 -1.05
C GLY A 203 -3.68 -6.53 -0.55
N PRO A 204 -4.31 -7.59 0.00
CA PRO A 204 -3.59 -8.72 0.54
C PRO A 204 -2.97 -9.57 -0.60
N ARG A 205 -1.63 -9.52 -0.75
CA ARG A 205 -0.72 -10.45 -1.51
C ARG A 205 0.05 -9.86 -2.70
N THR A 206 0.04 -8.56 -2.95
CA THR A 206 0.88 -7.98 -4.02
C THR A 206 2.33 -7.80 -3.54
N THR A 207 3.30 -8.10 -4.41
CA THR A 207 4.76 -7.95 -4.13
C THR A 207 5.34 -6.85 -5.01
N PRO A 208 6.51 -6.26 -4.67
CA PRO A 208 7.21 -5.31 -5.52
C PRO A 208 7.41 -5.80 -6.97
N LEU A 209 7.68 -7.10 -7.15
CA LEU A 209 7.86 -7.71 -8.47
C LEU A 209 6.56 -7.77 -9.27
N VAL A 210 5.42 -8.07 -8.61
CA VAL A 210 4.10 -8.04 -9.25
C VAL A 210 3.75 -6.62 -9.70
N LEU A 211 3.99 -5.61 -8.87
CA LEU A 211 3.79 -4.20 -9.24
C LEU A 211 4.62 -3.80 -10.46
N ALA A 212 5.92 -4.14 -10.46
CA ALA A 212 6.83 -3.83 -11.55
C ALA A 212 6.40 -4.46 -12.89
N VAL A 213 5.85 -5.68 -12.84
CA VAL A 213 5.32 -6.35 -14.04
C VAL A 213 4.00 -5.73 -14.50
N ASP A 214 3.12 -5.36 -13.56
CA ASP A 214 1.85 -4.72 -13.91
C ASP A 214 2.07 -3.38 -14.62
N ASP A 215 3.02 -2.59 -14.12
CA ASP A 215 3.48 -1.34 -14.71
C ASP A 215 4.22 -1.54 -16.05
N GLY A 216 4.89 -2.68 -16.24
CA GLY A 216 5.64 -2.98 -17.47
C GLY A 216 7.12 -2.59 -17.42
N SER A 217 7.65 -2.27 -16.23
CA SER A 217 8.99 -1.74 -16.04
C SER A 217 10.08 -2.83 -16.02
N ALA A 218 10.70 -3.08 -17.17
CA ALA A 218 11.77 -4.08 -17.32
C ALA A 218 12.99 -3.84 -16.40
N ASP A 219 13.38 -2.59 -16.18
CA ASP A 219 14.52 -2.25 -15.33
C ASP A 219 14.27 -2.56 -13.85
N ILE A 220 13.07 -2.22 -13.36
CA ILE A 220 12.63 -2.52 -11.99
C ILE A 220 12.54 -4.04 -11.80
N VAL A 221 11.96 -4.76 -12.77
CA VAL A 221 11.90 -6.23 -12.75
C VAL A 221 13.29 -6.84 -12.67
N LYS A 222 14.26 -6.37 -13.47
CA LYS A 222 15.65 -6.86 -13.44
C LYS A 222 16.28 -6.62 -12.06
N ILE A 223 16.18 -5.41 -11.51
CA ILE A 223 16.73 -5.06 -10.20
C ILE A 223 16.15 -5.97 -9.10
N LEU A 224 14.84 -6.17 -9.09
CA LEU A 224 14.19 -7.01 -8.07
C LEU A 224 14.58 -8.48 -8.19
N LEU A 225 14.68 -9.03 -9.41
CA LEU A 225 15.13 -10.41 -9.62
C LEU A 225 16.60 -10.62 -9.23
N GLU A 226 17.48 -9.66 -9.56
CA GLU A 226 18.88 -9.67 -9.13
C GLU A 226 19.00 -9.62 -7.59
N ALA A 227 18.06 -8.95 -6.93
CA ALA A 227 17.97 -8.86 -5.48
C ALA A 227 17.28 -10.06 -4.80
N GLY A 228 16.82 -11.06 -5.57
CA GLY A 228 16.23 -12.29 -5.02
C GLY A 228 14.71 -12.25 -4.83
N ALA A 229 13.99 -11.38 -5.54
CA ALA A 229 12.53 -11.46 -5.61
C ALA A 229 12.08 -12.82 -6.20
N ASP A 230 11.07 -13.45 -5.60
CA ASP A 230 10.53 -14.74 -6.03
C ASP A 230 9.46 -14.54 -7.13
N PRO A 231 9.76 -14.90 -8.40
CA PRO A 231 8.81 -14.75 -9.50
C PRO A 231 7.69 -15.77 -9.49
N ASN A 232 7.64 -16.66 -8.50
CA ASN A 232 6.59 -17.68 -8.35
C ASN A 232 5.52 -17.27 -7.32
N ILE A 233 5.66 -16.10 -6.68
CA ILE A 233 4.63 -15.56 -5.80
C ILE A 233 3.41 -15.17 -6.63
N ARG A 234 2.24 -15.70 -6.25
CA ARG A 234 0.96 -15.38 -6.87
C ARG A 234 0.41 -14.05 -6.35
N ASN A 235 -0.14 -13.25 -7.27
CA ASN A 235 -0.95 -12.08 -6.98
C ASN A 235 -2.36 -12.49 -6.48
N GLU A 236 -3.23 -11.50 -6.29
CA GLU A 236 -4.62 -11.68 -5.82
C GLU A 236 -5.48 -12.51 -6.77
N ASP A 237 -5.23 -12.44 -8.08
CA ASP A 237 -5.89 -13.25 -9.10
C ASP A 237 -5.34 -14.70 -9.18
N GLY A 238 -4.39 -15.05 -8.31
CA GLY A 238 -3.70 -16.33 -8.35
C GLY A 238 -2.70 -16.47 -9.49
N ARG A 239 -2.36 -15.39 -10.21
CA ARG A 239 -1.38 -15.38 -11.31
C ARG A 239 0.01 -15.09 -10.78
N ILE A 240 1.02 -15.75 -11.34
CA ILE A 240 2.43 -15.38 -11.10
C ILE A 240 2.89 -14.32 -12.11
N PRO A 241 3.92 -13.52 -11.81
CA PRO A 241 4.48 -12.48 -12.68
C PRO A 241 4.56 -12.83 -14.18
N ILE A 242 5.12 -14.00 -14.55
CA ILE A 242 5.29 -14.35 -15.97
C ILE A 242 3.95 -14.51 -16.72
N MET A 243 2.91 -14.97 -16.02
CA MET A 243 1.56 -15.08 -16.59
C MET A 243 0.96 -13.70 -16.86
N MET A 244 1.19 -12.74 -15.97
CA MET A 244 0.72 -11.36 -16.12
C MET A 244 1.38 -10.70 -17.33
N ALA A 245 2.71 -10.78 -17.42
CA ALA A 245 3.48 -10.25 -18.55
C ALA A 245 3.00 -10.83 -19.90
N ALA A 246 2.83 -12.16 -19.94
CA ALA A 246 2.37 -12.86 -21.13
C ALA A 246 0.94 -12.48 -21.54
N ALA A 247 0.01 -12.36 -20.57
CA ALA A 247 -1.36 -11.94 -20.85
C ALA A 247 -1.43 -10.49 -21.34
N ARG A 248 -0.55 -9.62 -20.84
CA ARG A 248 -0.42 -8.22 -21.27
C ARG A 248 0.29 -8.07 -22.62
N GLY A 249 0.95 -9.12 -23.12
CA GLY A 249 1.70 -9.10 -24.38
C GLY A 249 3.11 -8.51 -24.25
N GLN A 250 3.61 -8.38 -23.02
CA GLN A 250 4.92 -7.82 -22.70
C GLN A 250 6.00 -8.90 -22.89
N ARG A 251 6.39 -9.19 -24.13
CA ARG A 251 7.37 -10.25 -24.46
C ARG A 251 8.69 -10.08 -23.71
N GLU A 252 9.24 -8.87 -23.65
CA GLU A 252 10.51 -8.60 -22.96
C GLU A 252 10.46 -9.05 -21.48
N LEU A 253 9.36 -8.75 -20.78
CA LEU A 253 9.19 -9.19 -19.40
C LEU A 253 9.08 -10.71 -19.26
N VAL A 254 8.42 -11.38 -20.23
CA VAL A 254 8.37 -12.85 -20.26
C VAL A 254 9.78 -13.43 -20.41
N GLU A 255 10.59 -12.86 -21.29
CA GLU A 255 11.98 -13.28 -21.51
C GLU A 255 12.85 -13.06 -20.26
N ILE A 256 12.66 -11.94 -19.54
CA ILE A 256 13.36 -11.66 -18.28
C ILE A 256 12.95 -12.63 -17.17
N LEU A 257 11.65 -12.93 -17.05
CA LEU A 257 11.10 -13.76 -15.97
C LEU A 257 11.33 -15.26 -16.20
N PHE A 258 11.36 -15.71 -17.46
CA PHE A 258 11.41 -17.12 -17.84
C PHE A 258 12.55 -17.91 -17.17
N PRO A 259 13.82 -17.44 -17.18
CA PRO A 259 14.93 -18.17 -16.56
C PRO A 259 14.84 -18.30 -15.04
N ARG A 260 14.01 -17.47 -14.38
CA ARG A 260 13.86 -17.41 -12.93
C ARG A 260 12.57 -18.08 -12.44
N THR A 261 11.67 -18.45 -13.35
CA THR A 261 10.34 -18.98 -13.02
C THR A 261 10.31 -20.50 -13.14
N LYS A 262 9.71 -21.18 -12.15
CA LYS A 262 9.54 -22.63 -12.19
C LYS A 262 8.50 -23.01 -13.26
N PRO A 263 8.72 -24.10 -14.02
CA PRO A 263 7.72 -24.59 -14.96
C PRO A 263 6.35 -24.77 -14.31
N ILE A 264 5.33 -24.24 -14.97
CA ILE A 264 3.95 -24.32 -14.49
C ILE A 264 3.30 -25.56 -15.11
N PRO A 265 2.85 -26.55 -14.32
CA PRO A 265 2.32 -27.80 -14.86
C PRO A 265 1.12 -27.66 -15.82
N CYS A 266 0.32 -26.60 -15.69
CA CYS A 266 -0.82 -26.35 -16.57
C CYS A 266 -0.47 -25.64 -17.89
N LEU A 267 0.81 -25.34 -18.14
CA LEU A 267 1.29 -24.81 -19.41
C LEU A 267 2.08 -25.90 -20.15
N PRO A 268 1.49 -26.57 -21.16
CA PRO A 268 2.09 -27.74 -21.80
C PRO A 268 3.31 -27.38 -22.66
N ASP A 269 3.35 -26.16 -23.21
CA ASP A 269 4.50 -25.61 -23.94
C ASP A 269 5.21 -24.58 -23.05
N TRP A 270 6.21 -25.04 -22.29
CA TRP A 270 7.03 -24.20 -21.42
C TRP A 270 8.18 -23.54 -22.20
N SER A 271 7.81 -22.73 -23.19
CA SER A 271 8.69 -21.83 -23.92
C SER A 271 8.15 -20.40 -23.83
N VAL A 272 8.97 -19.39 -24.11
CA VAL A 272 8.52 -17.98 -24.16
C VAL A 272 7.31 -17.83 -25.08
N ASP A 273 7.38 -18.43 -26.28
CA ASP A 273 6.30 -18.39 -27.26
C ASP A 273 5.08 -19.22 -26.82
N GLY A 274 5.29 -20.37 -26.19
CA GLY A 274 4.23 -21.21 -25.63
C GLY A 274 3.44 -20.49 -24.55
N ILE A 275 4.13 -19.88 -23.58
CA ILE A 275 3.53 -19.11 -22.49
C ILE A 275 2.75 -17.91 -23.05
N ILE A 276 3.36 -17.12 -23.96
CA ILE A 276 2.70 -15.98 -24.61
C ILE A 276 1.46 -16.44 -25.37
N ARG A 277 1.57 -17.51 -26.15
CA ARG A 277 0.47 -18.07 -26.94
C ARG A 277 -0.70 -18.48 -26.04
N THR A 278 -0.44 -19.29 -25.02
CA THR A 278 -1.48 -19.78 -24.11
C THR A 278 -2.16 -18.62 -23.36
N MET A 279 -1.39 -17.63 -22.90
CA MET A 279 -1.96 -16.47 -22.21
C MET A 279 -2.65 -15.48 -23.15
N ARG A 280 -2.22 -15.36 -24.42
CA ARG A 280 -2.93 -14.58 -25.45
C ARG A 280 -4.25 -15.24 -25.87
N PHE A 281 -4.34 -16.56 -25.92
CA PHE A 281 -5.62 -17.25 -26.14
C PHE A 281 -6.63 -17.03 -25.00
N THR A 282 -6.17 -16.64 -23.79
CA THR A 282 -7.06 -16.16 -22.72
C THR A 282 -7.47 -14.69 -22.85
N ARG A 283 -6.94 -13.97 -23.85
CA ARG A 283 -7.22 -12.56 -24.17
C ARG A 283 -7.64 -12.45 -25.64
N THR A 284 -8.86 -12.86 -25.97
CA THR A 284 -9.49 -12.44 -27.23
C THR A 284 -10.08 -11.05 -27.07
N GLU A 285 -9.52 -10.09 -27.81
CA GLU A 285 -10.26 -8.95 -28.35
C GLU A 285 -11.31 -9.45 -29.38
N PRO A 286 -12.37 -8.66 -29.63
CA PRO A 286 -13.68 -9.18 -30.02
C PRO A 286 -13.77 -9.42 -31.53
N GLU A 287 -13.67 -10.67 -31.96
CA GLU A 287 -14.16 -11.05 -33.29
C GLU A 287 -15.04 -12.30 -33.18
N ASP A 288 -16.20 -12.18 -33.81
CA ASP A 288 -17.34 -13.08 -33.90
C ASP A 288 -18.07 -13.41 -32.59
N ALA A 289 -19.18 -12.67 -32.40
CA ALA A 289 -20.17 -12.87 -31.37
C ALA A 289 -20.81 -14.27 -31.47
N VAL A 290 -20.17 -15.25 -30.83
CA VAL A 290 -20.86 -16.43 -30.33
C VAL A 290 -21.74 -15.96 -29.17
N PRO A 291 -23.07 -16.21 -29.18
CA PRO A 291 -23.94 -15.81 -28.09
C PRO A 291 -23.36 -16.19 -26.73
N VAL A 292 -23.28 -15.22 -25.80
CA VAL A 292 -22.69 -15.37 -24.45
C VAL A 292 -23.27 -16.58 -23.71
N GLU A 293 -24.51 -16.94 -24.02
CA GLU A 293 -25.23 -18.09 -23.48
C GLU A 293 -24.58 -19.44 -23.85
N ILE A 294 -24.05 -19.57 -25.07
CA ILE A 294 -23.40 -20.80 -25.57
C ILE A 294 -22.01 -20.98 -24.93
N LEU A 295 -21.23 -19.91 -24.79
CA LEU A 295 -19.90 -19.97 -24.18
C LEU A 295 -19.95 -20.23 -22.67
N VAL A 296 -20.97 -19.69 -21.98
CA VAL A 296 -21.23 -19.98 -20.57
C VAL A 296 -21.74 -21.40 -20.38
N SER A 297 -22.55 -21.94 -21.30
CA SER A 297 -22.99 -23.34 -21.22
C SER A 297 -21.84 -24.32 -21.41
N ASP A 298 -20.94 -24.07 -22.35
CA ASP A 298 -19.79 -24.93 -22.62
C ASP A 298 -18.79 -24.91 -21.46
N SER A 299 -18.50 -23.73 -20.90
CA SER A 299 -17.62 -23.60 -19.74
C SER A 299 -18.21 -24.27 -18.50
N LYS A 300 -19.54 -24.17 -18.30
CA LYS A 300 -20.23 -24.87 -17.21
C LYS A 300 -20.24 -26.39 -17.40
N LEU A 301 -20.36 -26.87 -18.64
CA LEU A 301 -20.35 -28.29 -18.97
C LEU A 301 -18.97 -28.89 -18.69
N ASN A 302 -17.92 -28.29 -19.26
CA ASN A 302 -16.53 -28.69 -19.04
C ASN A 302 -16.15 -28.65 -17.56
N ALA A 303 -16.63 -27.66 -16.81
CA ALA A 303 -16.40 -27.60 -15.36
C ALA A 303 -17.07 -28.76 -14.61
N LYS A 304 -18.27 -29.18 -15.02
CA LYS A 304 -18.99 -30.30 -14.40
C LYS A 304 -18.35 -31.65 -14.75
N GLU A 305 -17.89 -31.82 -15.98
CA GLU A 305 -17.17 -33.01 -16.42
C GLU A 305 -15.86 -33.17 -15.65
N ALA A 306 -15.03 -32.12 -15.60
CA ALA A 306 -13.80 -32.10 -14.80
C ALA A 306 -14.07 -32.37 -13.31
N PHE A 307 -15.17 -31.83 -12.77
CA PHE A 307 -15.56 -32.11 -11.39
C PHE A 307 -15.93 -33.58 -11.16
N ALA A 308 -16.63 -34.22 -12.11
CA ALA A 308 -17.00 -35.62 -12.04
C ALA A 308 -15.78 -36.56 -12.12
N GLU A 309 -14.75 -36.16 -12.85
CA GLU A 309 -13.47 -36.87 -12.97
C GLU A 309 -12.53 -36.66 -11.77
N GLY A 310 -12.91 -35.80 -10.82
CA GLY A 310 -12.09 -35.47 -9.65
C GLY A 310 -11.00 -34.43 -9.91
N GLU A 311 -10.98 -33.83 -11.11
CA GLU A 311 -10.07 -32.76 -11.48
C GLU A 311 -10.54 -31.39 -10.96
N TYR A 312 -10.50 -31.20 -9.64
CA TYR A 312 -11.10 -30.03 -9.01
C TYR A 312 -10.45 -28.70 -9.43
N ILE A 313 -9.14 -28.69 -9.72
CA ILE A 313 -8.44 -27.50 -10.22
C ILE A 313 -8.89 -27.13 -11.63
N THR A 314 -9.04 -28.12 -12.52
CA THR A 314 -9.58 -27.94 -13.87
C THR A 314 -11.02 -27.42 -13.82
N ALA A 315 -11.84 -27.97 -12.92
CA ALA A 315 -13.20 -27.50 -12.69
C ALA A 315 -13.24 -26.04 -12.20
N ILE A 316 -12.34 -25.65 -11.28
CA ILE A 316 -12.19 -24.27 -10.80
C ILE A 316 -11.83 -23.32 -11.94
N TYR A 317 -10.92 -23.71 -12.82
CA TYR A 317 -10.54 -22.91 -13.97
C TYR A 317 -11.75 -22.62 -14.87
N PHE A 318 -12.51 -23.66 -15.24
CA PHE A 318 -13.69 -23.50 -16.09
C PHE A 318 -14.82 -22.72 -15.40
N TYR A 319 -15.04 -22.92 -14.09
CA TYR A 319 -15.99 -22.08 -13.34
C TYR A 319 -15.55 -20.62 -13.25
N THR A 320 -14.25 -20.36 -13.15
CA THR A 320 -13.70 -18.99 -13.15
C THR A 320 -13.91 -18.31 -14.50
N LYS A 321 -13.63 -19.02 -15.61
CA LYS A 321 -13.96 -18.53 -16.96
C LYS A 321 -15.46 -18.27 -17.15
N ALA A 322 -16.32 -19.15 -16.64
CA ALA A 322 -17.76 -18.94 -16.70
C ALA A 322 -18.19 -17.69 -15.89
N LEU A 323 -17.54 -17.42 -14.75
CA LEU A 323 -17.80 -16.24 -13.91
C LEU A 323 -17.36 -14.92 -14.55
N GLU A 324 -16.29 -14.92 -15.35
CA GLU A 324 -15.88 -13.73 -16.12
C GLU A 324 -16.98 -13.28 -17.09
N LYS A 325 -17.81 -14.22 -17.57
CA LYS A 325 -18.91 -13.94 -18.49
C LYS A 325 -20.27 -13.78 -17.79
N ALA A 326 -20.45 -14.42 -16.63
CA ALA A 326 -21.67 -14.36 -15.84
C ALA A 326 -21.35 -14.09 -14.34
N PRO A 327 -20.88 -12.88 -13.99
CA PRO A 327 -20.37 -12.56 -12.64
C PRO A 327 -21.45 -12.50 -11.56
N LEU A 328 -22.73 -12.57 -11.95
CA LEU A 328 -23.88 -12.58 -11.05
C LEU A 328 -24.53 -13.99 -10.91
N ASP A 329 -23.93 -15.02 -11.52
CA ASP A 329 -24.46 -16.37 -11.41
C ASP A 329 -24.01 -17.05 -10.11
N ALA A 330 -24.92 -17.07 -9.14
CA ALA A 330 -24.70 -17.71 -7.84
C ALA A 330 -24.36 -19.22 -7.94
N THR A 331 -24.83 -19.92 -8.99
CA THR A 331 -24.57 -21.37 -9.12
C THR A 331 -23.11 -21.66 -9.44
N LEU A 332 -22.44 -20.77 -10.16
CA LEU A 332 -21.00 -20.88 -10.46
C LEU A 332 -20.16 -20.72 -9.19
N PHE A 333 -20.46 -19.71 -8.37
CA PHE A 333 -19.82 -19.53 -7.07
C PHE A 333 -20.06 -20.74 -6.15
N ALA A 334 -21.28 -21.27 -6.10
CA ALA A 334 -21.59 -22.45 -5.28
C ALA A 334 -20.83 -23.72 -5.71
N ASN A 335 -20.61 -23.90 -7.01
CA ASN A 335 -19.91 -25.06 -7.54
C ASN A 335 -18.38 -24.89 -7.43
N ARG A 336 -17.85 -23.69 -7.63
CA ARG A 336 -16.42 -23.40 -7.41
C ARG A 336 -16.05 -23.51 -5.93
N SER A 337 -16.89 -23.00 -5.03
CA SER A 337 -16.79 -23.22 -3.58
C SER A 337 -16.70 -24.71 -3.23
N LEU A 338 -17.51 -25.57 -3.88
CA LEU A 338 -17.44 -27.01 -3.67
C LEU A 338 -16.10 -27.60 -4.09
N CYS A 339 -15.53 -27.15 -5.21
CA CYS A 339 -14.22 -27.61 -5.66
C CYS A 339 -13.13 -27.28 -4.63
N TRP A 340 -13.15 -26.06 -4.08
CA TRP A 340 -12.24 -25.63 -3.01
C TRP A 340 -12.40 -26.47 -1.74
N LEU A 341 -13.63 -26.82 -1.36
CA LEU A 341 -13.89 -27.74 -0.24
C LEU A 341 -13.27 -29.12 -0.46
N ARG A 342 -13.32 -29.65 -1.69
CA ARG A 342 -12.69 -30.94 -2.04
C ARG A 342 -11.17 -30.89 -1.92
N LEU A 343 -10.57 -29.74 -2.23
CA LEU A 343 -9.14 -29.47 -2.09
C LEU A 343 -8.71 -29.10 -0.66
N ARG A 344 -9.65 -29.01 0.29
CA ARG A 344 -9.41 -28.58 1.68
C ARG A 344 -8.94 -27.13 1.82
N GLU A 345 -9.25 -26.28 0.84
CA GLU A 345 -8.94 -24.86 0.83
C GLU A 345 -10.09 -24.03 1.41
N GLY A 346 -10.15 -23.93 2.75
CA GLY A 346 -11.32 -23.40 3.47
C GLY A 346 -11.60 -21.91 3.25
N ASP A 347 -10.57 -21.07 3.19
CA ASP A 347 -10.73 -19.61 3.10
C ASP A 347 -11.32 -19.18 1.76
N VAL A 348 -10.81 -19.73 0.65
CA VAL A 348 -11.33 -19.45 -0.71
C VAL A 348 -12.70 -20.10 -0.94
N ALA A 349 -12.95 -21.26 -0.33
CA ALA A 349 -14.29 -21.86 -0.34
C ALA A 349 -15.33 -20.97 0.35
N LEU A 350 -14.95 -20.34 1.47
CA LEU A 350 -15.81 -19.44 2.24
C LEU A 350 -16.11 -18.16 1.48
N LEU A 351 -15.13 -17.59 0.78
CA LEU A 351 -15.30 -16.39 -0.04
C LEU A 351 -16.36 -16.62 -1.14
N ASP A 352 -16.19 -17.69 -1.92
CA ASP A 352 -17.15 -18.05 -2.98
C ASP A 352 -18.54 -18.36 -2.40
N ALA A 353 -18.61 -19.04 -1.24
CA ALA A 353 -19.88 -19.33 -0.58
C ALA A 353 -20.61 -18.05 -0.13
N ARG A 354 -19.90 -17.08 0.46
CA ARG A 354 -20.47 -15.79 0.86
C ARG A 354 -20.93 -14.98 -0.33
N ARG A 355 -20.18 -15.01 -1.45
CA ARG A 355 -20.60 -14.34 -2.70
C ARG A 355 -21.84 -14.98 -3.30
N CYS A 356 -21.91 -16.31 -3.32
CA CYS A 356 -23.12 -17.06 -3.70
C CYS A 356 -24.34 -16.66 -2.84
N LYS A 357 -24.16 -16.61 -1.51
CA LYS A 357 -25.22 -16.22 -0.57
C LYS A 357 -25.68 -14.79 -0.78
N ALA A 358 -24.77 -13.84 -1.00
CA ALA A 358 -25.12 -12.45 -1.28
C ALA A 358 -25.97 -12.31 -2.55
N LEU A 359 -25.69 -13.10 -3.58
CA LEU A 359 -26.43 -13.09 -4.85
C LEU A 359 -27.79 -13.79 -4.75
N ARG A 360 -27.90 -14.88 -3.97
CA ARG A 360 -29.16 -15.64 -3.79
C ARG A 360 -29.35 -16.06 -2.33
N PRO A 361 -29.77 -15.15 -1.44
CA PRO A 361 -29.91 -15.44 -0.01
C PRO A 361 -31.06 -16.41 0.31
N GLY A 362 -32.06 -16.54 -0.56
CA GLY A 362 -33.15 -17.52 -0.42
C GLY A 362 -32.80 -18.94 -0.88
N TRP A 363 -31.56 -19.20 -1.32
CA TRP A 363 -31.15 -20.52 -1.79
C TRP A 363 -30.45 -21.31 -0.67
N SER A 364 -31.10 -22.36 -0.15
CA SER A 364 -30.57 -23.18 0.96
C SER A 364 -29.14 -23.68 0.73
N LYS A 365 -28.81 -24.03 -0.53
CA LYS A 365 -27.46 -24.50 -0.91
C LYS A 365 -26.36 -23.45 -0.69
N ALA A 366 -26.68 -22.16 -0.81
CA ALA A 366 -25.71 -21.08 -0.59
C ALA A 366 -25.27 -21.03 0.89
N TRP A 367 -26.24 -21.10 1.79
CA TRP A 367 -26.00 -21.19 3.24
C TRP A 367 -25.29 -22.50 3.63
N TYR A 368 -25.64 -23.61 2.98
CA TYR A 368 -24.94 -24.88 3.18
C TYR A 368 -23.46 -24.81 2.79
N ARG A 369 -23.12 -24.18 1.66
CA ARG A 369 -21.72 -24.02 1.23
C ARG A 369 -20.90 -23.19 2.22
N GLU A 370 -21.50 -22.13 2.76
CA GLU A 370 -20.84 -21.30 3.78
C GLU A 370 -20.61 -22.10 5.08
N GLY A 371 -21.63 -22.83 5.55
CA GLY A 371 -21.51 -23.70 6.72
C GLY A 371 -20.44 -24.79 6.54
N ALA A 372 -20.34 -25.37 5.35
CA ALA A 372 -19.32 -26.38 5.04
C ALA A 372 -17.90 -25.79 5.06
N ALA A 373 -17.70 -24.60 4.50
CA ALA A 373 -16.41 -23.92 4.52
C ALA A 373 -16.00 -23.50 5.94
N LEU A 374 -16.93 -22.94 6.73
CA LEU A 374 -16.70 -22.61 8.13
C LEU A 374 -16.38 -23.85 8.98
N SER A 375 -17.03 -24.99 8.70
CA SER A 375 -16.75 -26.26 9.38
C SER A 375 -15.33 -26.76 9.09
N LEU A 376 -14.87 -26.64 7.83
CA LEU A 376 -13.50 -26.97 7.44
C LEU A 376 -12.47 -26.07 8.14
N LEU A 377 -12.79 -24.79 8.30
CA LEU A 377 -11.99 -23.80 9.04
C LEU A 377 -12.13 -23.92 10.57
N LYS A 378 -12.85 -24.93 11.06
CA LYS A 378 -13.13 -25.17 12.49
C LYS A 378 -13.90 -24.04 13.20
N ASN A 379 -14.52 -23.13 12.45
CA ASN A 379 -15.45 -22.14 13.01
C ASN A 379 -16.85 -22.76 13.15
N TYR A 380 -16.98 -23.70 14.09
CA TYR A 380 -18.18 -24.51 14.24
C TYR A 380 -19.41 -23.72 14.72
N ARG A 381 -19.20 -22.56 15.37
CA ARG A 381 -20.29 -21.69 15.83
C ARG A 381 -21.00 -21.03 14.65
N GLU A 382 -20.24 -20.38 13.77
CA GLU A 382 -20.81 -19.76 12.58
C GLU A 382 -21.30 -20.80 11.58
N ALA A 383 -20.60 -21.94 11.48
CA ALA A 383 -21.06 -23.06 10.66
C ALA A 383 -22.46 -23.55 11.05
N ALA A 384 -22.71 -23.76 12.36
CA ALA A 384 -24.02 -24.19 12.85
C ALA A 384 -25.11 -23.15 12.60
N ALA A 385 -24.78 -21.86 12.71
CA ALA A 385 -25.70 -20.77 12.37
C ALA A 385 -26.07 -20.80 10.88
N ALA A 386 -25.08 -20.92 10.00
CA ALA A 386 -25.30 -21.02 8.56
C ALA A 386 -26.15 -22.25 8.17
N PHE A 387 -25.89 -23.42 8.76
CA PHE A 387 -26.70 -24.61 8.51
C PHE A 387 -28.13 -24.49 9.05
N THR A 388 -28.34 -23.77 10.16
CA THR A 388 -29.68 -23.51 10.68
C THR A 388 -30.49 -22.63 9.73
N GLU A 389 -29.90 -21.57 9.18
CA GLU A 389 -30.54 -20.76 8.13
C GLU A 389 -30.80 -21.58 6.86
N ALA A 390 -29.86 -22.44 6.46
CA ALA A 390 -30.05 -23.35 5.33
C ALA A 390 -31.25 -24.28 5.54
N LEU A 391 -31.44 -24.80 6.77
CA LEU A 391 -32.53 -25.72 7.11
C LEU A 391 -33.88 -25.00 7.22
N LYS A 392 -33.93 -23.72 7.60
CA LYS A 392 -35.17 -22.93 7.52
C LYS A 392 -35.69 -22.81 6.09
N LEU A 393 -34.76 -22.70 5.13
CA LEU A 393 -35.07 -22.57 3.70
C LEU A 393 -35.38 -23.92 3.04
N ASP A 394 -34.85 -25.03 3.55
CA ASP A 394 -35.09 -26.39 3.05
C ASP A 394 -35.17 -27.40 4.22
N PRO A 395 -36.32 -27.46 4.92
CA PRO A 395 -36.45 -28.22 6.17
C PRO A 395 -36.34 -29.75 6.02
N GLU A 396 -36.53 -30.28 4.82
CA GLU A 396 -36.49 -31.72 4.56
C GLU A 396 -35.10 -32.23 4.14
N ASN A 397 -34.13 -31.33 3.97
CA ASN A 397 -32.81 -31.69 3.49
C ASN A 397 -31.97 -32.46 4.53
N TYR A 398 -31.80 -33.76 4.31
CA TYR A 398 -31.06 -34.64 5.21
C TYR A 398 -29.56 -34.31 5.29
N GLU A 399 -28.94 -33.84 4.20
CA GLU A 399 -27.53 -33.43 4.20
C GLU A 399 -27.30 -32.23 5.14
N ILE A 400 -28.20 -31.24 5.09
CA ILE A 400 -28.13 -30.05 5.97
C ILE A 400 -28.36 -30.46 7.43
N LYS A 401 -29.32 -31.35 7.71
CA LYS A 401 -29.58 -31.88 9.07
C LYS A 401 -28.34 -32.56 9.65
N ASN A 402 -27.67 -33.39 8.86
CA ASN A 402 -26.46 -34.08 9.29
C ASN A 402 -25.29 -33.12 9.49
N ALA A 403 -25.03 -32.21 8.55
CA ALA A 403 -23.96 -31.23 8.67
C ALA A 403 -24.15 -30.31 9.89
N LEU A 404 -25.40 -29.92 10.20
CA LEU A 404 -25.72 -29.17 11.42
C LEU A 404 -25.41 -29.99 12.69
N ARG A 405 -25.80 -31.27 12.72
CA ARG A 405 -25.51 -32.15 13.85
C ARG A 405 -24.00 -32.28 14.07
N GLU A 406 -23.25 -32.55 13.01
CA GLU A 406 -21.79 -32.67 13.05
C GLU A 406 -21.13 -31.36 13.54
N ALA A 407 -21.55 -30.20 13.03
CA ALA A 407 -21.04 -28.91 13.48
C ALA A 407 -21.32 -28.67 14.98
N LEU A 408 -22.51 -29.02 15.47
CA LEU A 408 -22.87 -28.88 16.88
C LEU A 408 -22.09 -29.84 17.78
N GLU A 409 -21.82 -31.08 17.34
CA GLU A 409 -20.99 -32.04 18.05
C GLU A 409 -19.53 -31.59 18.12
N CYS A 410 -18.95 -31.16 16.99
CA CYS A 410 -17.60 -30.60 16.93
C CYS A 410 -17.46 -29.37 17.82
N ARG A 411 -18.47 -28.48 17.84
CA ARG A 411 -18.50 -27.33 18.75
C ARG A 411 -18.49 -27.74 20.23
N LYS A 412 -19.28 -28.74 20.61
CA LYS A 412 -19.31 -29.27 21.99
C LYS A 412 -17.97 -29.90 22.39
N ARG A 413 -17.32 -30.62 21.47
CA ARG A 413 -15.98 -31.19 21.69
C ARG A 413 -14.91 -30.10 21.84
N ALA A 414 -14.95 -29.07 21.00
CA ALA A 414 -14.03 -27.94 21.08
C ALA A 414 -14.17 -27.18 22.41
N ALA A 415 -15.39 -26.91 22.88
CA ALA A 415 -15.64 -26.26 24.16
C ALA A 415 -15.10 -27.06 25.37
N ARG A 416 -15.32 -28.38 25.39
CA ARG A 416 -14.76 -29.25 26.45
C ARG A 416 -13.23 -29.27 26.45
N SER A 417 -12.61 -29.24 25.26
CA SER A 417 -11.15 -29.21 25.13
C SER A 417 -10.50 -27.87 25.51
N GLU A 418 -11.28 -26.79 25.56
CA GLU A 418 -10.85 -25.49 26.09
C GLU A 418 -11.06 -25.40 27.61
N GLU A 419 -12.11 -26.03 28.14
CA GLU A 419 -12.34 -26.19 29.59
C GLU A 419 -11.27 -27.06 30.25
N ASP A 420 -10.85 -28.18 29.63
CA ASP A 420 -9.76 -29.04 30.14
C ASP A 420 -8.36 -28.39 30.04
N LYS A 421 -8.22 -27.22 29.40
CA LYS A 421 -6.96 -26.46 29.26
C LYS A 421 -6.88 -25.24 30.17
N ASN A 422 -7.91 -24.94 30.95
CA ASN A 422 -7.91 -23.90 31.96
C ASN A 422 -8.13 -24.60 33.32
N PRO A 423 -7.12 -24.66 34.20
CA PRO A 423 -7.07 -25.58 35.34
C PRO A 423 -8.19 -25.38 36.38
#